data_AF-A0A0R3T264-F1
#
_entry.id   AF-A0A0R3T264-F1
#
_cell.length_a   1.000
_cell.length_b   1.000
_cell.length_c   1.000
_cell.angle_alpha   90.00
_cell.angle_beta   90.00
_cell.angle_gamma   90.00
#
_symmetry.space_group_name_H-M   'P 1'
#
loop_
_entity.id
_entity.type
_entity.pdbx_description
1 polymer ?
#
loop_
_entity_poly.entity_id
_entity_poly.type
_entity_poly.pdbx_seq_one_letter_code
_entity_poly.pdbx_strand_id
1 'polypeptide(L)'
;MLTLLNKIWETGLLPTQRKVAIVKQVLKKGKGPSNFDKYRHISLTSVLANHMKTIVNRWLTWFLETNNILRSEQAGFSPQRSTNKQVATFSQHIKDTLDARNIFTPVFVDFKAAYDLVWKEKQILKFAKIGIKHNMPNWIKEIIGQRSLNTTYKMFIQPIIFYCCEPLITPTEVTLKPFEKAHNHVKRLITGKIKSTPIDAMLIVTGSTTICSRIKEKALILYEKLRAFPWIRS
;
A
#
# COMPACT_ATOMS: atom_id res chain seq x y z
N MET A 1 25.09 -5.85 -12.61
CA MET A 1 23.80 -5.98 -11.88
C MET A 1 24.01 -6.37 -10.43
N LEU A 2 24.81 -7.41 -10.12
CA LEU A 2 25.13 -7.83 -8.75
C LEU A 2 25.73 -6.72 -7.87
N THR A 3 26.69 -5.96 -8.41
CA THR A 3 27.34 -4.83 -7.73
C THR A 3 26.35 -3.76 -7.26
N LEU A 4 25.32 -3.49 -8.06
CA LEU A 4 24.25 -2.56 -7.70
C LEU A 4 23.37 -3.11 -6.58
N LEU A 5 23.02 -4.40 -6.62
CA LEU A 5 22.22 -5.03 -5.57
C LEU A 5 22.98 -5.07 -4.23
N ASN A 6 24.27 -5.40 -4.26
CA ASN A 6 25.14 -5.38 -3.08
C ASN A 6 25.24 -3.97 -2.49
N LYS A 7 25.45 -2.95 -3.33
CA LYS A 7 25.48 -1.55 -2.86
C LYS A 7 24.15 -1.10 -2.26
N ILE A 8 23.01 -1.51 -2.84
CA ILE A 8 21.68 -1.24 -2.28
C ILE A 8 21.51 -1.97 -0.94
N TRP A 9 22.02 -3.19 -0.82
CA TRP A 9 21.96 -3.97 0.41
C TRP A 9 22.83 -3.38 1.52
N GLU A 10 24.06 -2.96 1.21
CA GLU A 10 24.99 -2.34 2.15
C GLU A 10 24.48 -1.01 2.67
N THR A 11 24.00 -0.14 1.76
CA THR A 11 23.50 1.19 2.12
C THR A 11 22.08 1.16 2.68
N GLY A 12 21.31 0.11 2.39
CA GLY A 12 19.87 0.04 2.67
C GLY A 12 19.04 1.02 1.82
N LEU A 13 19.65 1.77 0.90
CA LEU A 13 19.02 2.85 0.14
C LEU A 13 18.66 2.41 -1.28
N LEU A 14 17.39 2.59 -1.64
CA LEU A 14 16.94 2.45 -3.01
C LEU A 14 17.03 3.80 -3.76
N PRO A 15 17.49 3.81 -5.03
CA PRO A 15 17.43 5.02 -5.86
C PRO A 15 16.01 5.55 -5.99
N THR A 16 15.83 6.88 -5.93
CA THR A 16 14.52 7.53 -5.92
C THR A 16 13.65 7.17 -7.12
N GLN A 17 14.23 7.05 -8.32
CA GLN A 17 13.46 6.64 -9.51
C GLN A 17 12.97 5.18 -9.43
N ARG A 18 13.64 4.32 -8.65
CA ARG A 18 13.31 2.89 -8.50
C ARG A 18 12.34 2.62 -7.34
N LYS A 19 12.07 3.63 -6.50
CA LYS A 19 11.05 3.64 -5.45
C LYS A 19 9.64 3.89 -5.99
N VAL A 20 9.51 4.30 -7.24
CA VAL A 20 8.21 4.56 -7.86
C VAL A 20 7.48 3.25 -8.13
N ALA A 21 6.18 3.20 -7.79
CA ALA A 21 5.32 2.03 -8.03
C ALA A 21 4.00 2.42 -8.72
N ILE A 22 3.77 1.94 -9.94
CA ILE A 22 2.52 2.21 -10.67
C ILE A 22 1.37 1.49 -9.95
N VAL A 23 0.37 2.24 -9.46
CA VAL A 23 -0.78 1.64 -8.78
C VAL A 23 -1.84 1.28 -9.80
N LYS A 24 -2.09 -0.02 -9.97
CA LYS A 24 -3.18 -0.55 -10.80
C LYS A 24 -4.35 -0.97 -9.93
N GLN A 25 -5.56 -0.59 -10.33
CA GLN A 25 -6.78 -0.99 -9.65
C GLN A 25 -7.33 -2.27 -10.29
N VAL A 26 -7.54 -3.31 -9.47
CA VAL A 26 -8.10 -4.59 -9.91
C VAL A 26 -9.41 -4.83 -9.19
N LEU A 27 -10.49 -4.98 -9.94
CA LEU A 27 -11.82 -5.21 -9.38
C LEU A 27 -11.87 -6.55 -8.64
N LYS A 28 -12.45 -6.57 -7.43
CA LYS A 28 -12.68 -7.82 -6.69
C LYS A 28 -13.65 -8.70 -7.49
N LYS A 29 -13.31 -9.99 -7.63
CA LYS A 29 -14.12 -10.97 -8.35
C LYS A 29 -15.57 -10.97 -7.83
N GLY A 30 -16.54 -10.92 -8.74
CA GLY A 30 -17.98 -10.95 -8.40
C GLY A 30 -18.55 -9.67 -7.79
N LYS A 31 -17.86 -8.52 -7.87
CA LYS A 31 -18.37 -7.22 -7.38
C LYS A 31 -18.52 -6.24 -8.54
N GLY A 32 -19.65 -5.54 -8.64
CA GLY A 32 -19.88 -4.53 -9.68
C GLY A 32 -19.07 -3.22 -9.49
N PRO A 33 -18.82 -2.43 -10.54
CA PRO A 33 -17.82 -1.36 -10.56
C PRO A 33 -18.17 -0.08 -9.79
N SER A 34 -19.37 0.05 -9.21
CA SER A 34 -19.89 1.34 -8.70
C SER A 34 -19.08 2.01 -7.57
N ASN A 35 -18.33 1.26 -6.75
CA ASN A 35 -17.65 1.81 -5.57
C ASN A 35 -16.15 1.50 -5.56
N PHE A 36 -15.33 2.49 -5.20
CA PHE A 36 -13.87 2.38 -5.08
C PHE A 36 -13.41 1.29 -4.09
N ASP A 37 -14.14 1.06 -3.00
CA ASP A 37 -13.83 0.02 -1.99
C ASP A 37 -13.87 -1.43 -2.55
N LYS A 38 -14.43 -1.60 -3.76
CA LYS A 38 -14.51 -2.88 -4.47
C LYS A 38 -13.27 -3.19 -5.30
N TYR A 39 -12.33 -2.26 -5.41
CA TYR A 39 -11.05 -2.48 -6.08
C TYR A 39 -9.97 -2.88 -5.06
N ARG A 40 -9.00 -3.65 -5.54
CA ARG A 40 -7.72 -3.90 -4.88
C ARG A 40 -6.69 -3.00 -5.54
N HIS A 41 -5.94 -2.23 -4.75
CA HIS A 41 -4.82 -1.45 -5.25
C HIS A 41 -3.57 -2.33 -5.28
N ILE A 42 -3.00 -2.53 -6.47
CA ILE A 42 -1.78 -3.30 -6.65
C ILE A 42 -0.67 -2.35 -7.08
N SER A 43 0.41 -2.30 -6.30
CA SER A 43 1.58 -1.49 -6.61
C SER A 43 2.58 -2.28 -7.45
N LEU A 44 2.71 -1.93 -8.73
CA LEU A 44 3.71 -2.47 -9.64
C LEU A 44 5.02 -1.72 -9.46
N THR A 45 5.97 -2.35 -8.75
CA THR A 45 7.31 -1.80 -8.57
C THR A 45 8.24 -2.13 -9.74
N SER A 46 9.32 -1.38 -9.87
CA SER A 46 10.36 -1.65 -10.87
C SER A 46 10.90 -3.08 -10.78
N VAL A 47 11.37 -3.64 -11.90
CA VAL A 47 11.93 -5.00 -11.99
C VAL A 47 13.02 -5.23 -10.94
N LEU A 48 13.89 -4.24 -10.75
CA LEU A 48 14.98 -4.27 -9.78
C LEU A 48 14.47 -4.32 -8.33
N ALA A 49 13.47 -3.49 -7.99
CA ALA A 49 12.85 -3.53 -6.69
C ALA A 49 12.11 -4.85 -6.43
N ASN A 50 11.46 -5.43 -7.46
CA ASN A 50 10.86 -6.77 -7.37
C ASN A 50 11.91 -7.85 -7.13
N HIS A 51 13.04 -7.83 -7.85
CA HIS A 51 14.13 -8.79 -7.64
C HIS A 51 14.67 -8.73 -6.21
N MET A 52 14.93 -7.52 -5.69
CA MET A 52 15.38 -7.36 -4.30
C MET A 52 14.33 -7.87 -3.30
N LYS A 53 13.03 -7.62 -3.53
CA LYS A 53 11.96 -8.18 -2.70
C LYS A 53 11.98 -9.70 -2.70
N THR A 54 12.19 -10.33 -3.85
CA THR A 54 12.29 -11.80 -3.93
C THR A 54 13.47 -12.33 -3.12
N ILE A 55 14.65 -11.69 -3.23
CA ILE A 55 15.84 -12.08 -2.46
C ILE A 55 15.59 -11.94 -0.96
N VAL A 56 15.08 -10.78 -0.52
CA VAL A 56 14.78 -10.51 0.88
C VAL A 56 13.71 -11.45 1.42
N ASN A 57 12.66 -11.72 0.64
CA ASN A 57 11.60 -12.65 1.05
C ASN A 57 12.16 -14.07 1.24
N ARG A 58 12.98 -14.56 0.31
CA ARG A 58 13.62 -15.89 0.44
C ARG A 58 14.46 -15.98 1.72
N TRP A 59 15.31 -14.98 1.96
CA TRP A 59 16.13 -14.96 3.17
C TRP A 59 15.27 -14.90 4.44
N LEU A 60 14.23 -14.06 4.45
CA LEU A 60 13.35 -13.90 5.61
C LEU A 60 12.58 -15.18 5.90
N THR A 61 12.05 -15.85 4.87
CA THR A 61 11.39 -17.15 5.02
C THR A 61 12.35 -18.18 5.61
N TRP A 62 13.56 -18.31 5.05
CA TRP A 62 14.58 -19.21 5.57
C TRP A 62 14.92 -18.92 7.04
N PHE A 63 15.09 -17.65 7.40
CA PHE A 63 15.38 -17.23 8.78
C PHE A 63 14.24 -17.60 9.74
N LEU A 64 12.99 -17.33 9.33
CA LEU A 64 11.81 -17.62 10.14
C LEU A 64 11.59 -19.12 10.35
N GLU A 65 11.89 -19.94 9.35
CA GLU A 65 11.80 -21.40 9.44
C GLU A 65 12.92 -21.99 10.29
N THR A 66 14.17 -21.62 10.02
CA THR A 66 15.36 -22.16 10.71
C THR A 66 15.31 -21.86 12.21
N ASN A 67 14.76 -20.70 12.60
CA ASN A 67 14.63 -20.31 14.00
C ASN A 67 13.27 -20.69 14.62
N ASN A 68 12.43 -21.46 13.92
CA ASN A 68 11.09 -21.86 14.38
C ASN A 68 10.23 -20.69 14.92
N ILE A 69 10.34 -19.51 14.28
CA ILE A 69 9.64 -18.30 14.72
C ILE A 69 8.15 -18.38 14.38
N LEU A 70 7.81 -19.04 13.26
CA LEU A 70 6.43 -19.27 12.86
C LEU A 70 5.89 -20.55 13.51
N ARG A 71 4.65 -20.46 14.00
CA ARG A 71 3.92 -21.59 14.59
C ARG A 71 3.63 -22.68 13.55
N SER A 72 3.56 -23.94 13.98
CA SER A 72 3.23 -25.11 13.14
C SER A 72 1.86 -25.02 12.47
N GLU A 73 0.95 -24.31 13.12
CA GLU A 73 -0.45 -24.15 12.70
C GLU A 73 -0.58 -23.06 11.62
N GLN A 74 0.42 -22.18 11.46
CA GLN A 74 0.39 -21.14 10.43
C GLN A 74 0.67 -21.75 9.06
N ALA A 75 -0.36 -21.92 8.24
CA ALA A 75 -0.20 -22.45 6.87
C ALA A 75 -0.03 -21.38 5.81
N GLY A 76 -0.66 -20.22 6.01
CA GLY A 76 -0.60 -19.12 5.05
C GLY A 76 0.83 -18.63 4.86
N PHE A 77 1.23 -18.46 3.60
CA PHE A 77 2.55 -17.93 3.20
C PHE A 77 3.75 -18.71 3.75
N SER A 78 3.53 -19.97 4.14
CA SER A 78 4.58 -20.87 4.61
C SER A 78 4.89 -21.91 3.52
N PRO A 79 6.18 -22.12 3.18
CA PRO A 79 6.58 -23.17 2.26
C PRO A 79 6.01 -24.54 2.66
N GLN A 80 5.66 -25.33 1.65
CA GLN A 80 5.24 -26.74 1.81
C GLN A 80 3.99 -26.97 2.68
N ARG A 81 3.22 -25.91 3.01
CA ARG A 81 1.93 -26.02 3.70
C ARG A 81 0.79 -25.67 2.74
N SER A 82 -0.06 -26.65 2.45
CA SER A 82 -1.22 -26.48 1.57
C SER A 82 -2.50 -26.27 2.37
N THR A 83 -3.47 -25.58 1.75
CA THR A 83 -4.82 -25.43 2.30
C THR A 83 -5.47 -26.80 2.55
N ASN A 84 -5.26 -27.76 1.66
CA ASN A 84 -5.81 -29.12 1.79
C ASN A 84 -5.31 -29.82 3.07
N LYS A 85 -4.02 -29.68 3.39
CA LYS A 85 -3.46 -30.26 4.62
C LYS A 85 -4.08 -29.65 5.87
N GLN A 86 -4.35 -28.34 5.86
CA GLN A 86 -5.00 -27.67 6.98
C GLN A 86 -6.46 -28.08 7.15
N VAL A 87 -7.21 -28.20 6.05
CA VAL A 87 -8.60 -28.68 6.11
C VAL A 87 -8.62 -30.11 6.65
N ALA A 88 -7.73 -30.99 6.16
CA ALA A 88 -7.63 -32.36 6.67
C ALA A 88 -7.30 -32.40 8.18
N THR A 89 -6.32 -31.60 8.62
CA THR A 89 -5.93 -31.51 10.04
C THR A 89 -7.07 -30.98 10.90
N PHE A 90 -7.78 -29.95 10.44
CA PHE A 90 -8.94 -29.39 11.13
C PHE A 90 -10.09 -30.40 11.21
N SER A 91 -10.38 -31.12 10.11
CA SER A 91 -11.39 -32.19 10.10
C SER A 91 -11.02 -33.34 11.03
N GLN A 92 -9.74 -33.71 11.12
CA GLN A 92 -9.28 -34.73 12.06
C GLN A 92 -9.49 -34.27 13.50
N HIS A 93 -9.11 -33.02 13.81
CA HIS A 93 -9.30 -32.46 15.16
C HIS A 93 -10.78 -32.43 15.57
N ILE A 94 -11.71 -32.17 14.63
CA ILE A 94 -13.15 -32.27 14.87
C ILE A 94 -13.53 -33.70 15.25
N LYS A 95 -13.10 -34.69 14.46
CA LYS A 95 -13.41 -36.11 14.71
C LYS A 95 -12.88 -36.56 16.07
N ASP A 96 -11.62 -36.28 16.35
CA ASP A 96 -10.98 -36.67 17.62
C ASP A 96 -11.71 -36.07 18.83
N THR A 97 -12.18 -34.81 18.73
CA THR A 97 -12.94 -34.16 19.81
C THR A 97 -14.30 -34.82 20.02
N LEU A 98 -14.98 -35.18 18.94
CA LEU A 98 -16.29 -35.85 18.99
C LEU A 98 -16.16 -37.28 19.52
N ASP A 99 -15.12 -38.01 19.11
CA ASP A 99 -14.83 -39.37 19.58
C ASP A 99 -14.54 -39.38 21.09
N ALA A 100 -13.88 -38.33 21.59
CA ALA A 100 -13.68 -38.10 23.03
C ALA A 100 -14.95 -37.64 23.77
N ARG A 101 -16.11 -37.60 23.11
CA ARG A 101 -17.40 -37.08 23.63
C ARG A 101 -17.35 -35.64 24.13
N ASN A 102 -16.42 -34.84 23.62
CA ASN A 102 -16.30 -33.42 23.94
C ASN A 102 -17.04 -32.56 22.92
N ILE A 103 -17.40 -31.34 23.33
CA ILE A 103 -18.02 -30.34 22.45
C ILE A 103 -16.92 -29.60 21.68
N PHE A 104 -17.07 -29.50 20.36
CA PHE A 104 -16.18 -28.74 19.50
C PHE A 104 -16.87 -27.46 18.98
N THR A 105 -16.28 -26.30 19.23
CA THR A 105 -16.79 -25.00 18.76
C THR A 105 -15.70 -24.25 18.00
N PRO A 106 -15.75 -24.19 16.66
CA PRO A 106 -14.76 -23.44 15.88
C PRO A 106 -15.09 -21.94 15.87
N VAL A 107 -14.06 -21.11 16.01
CA VAL A 107 -14.16 -19.64 15.87
C VAL A 107 -13.33 -19.21 14.67
N PHE A 108 -13.98 -18.57 13.69
CA PHE A 108 -13.32 -18.04 12.50
C PHE A 108 -13.20 -16.52 12.60
N VAL A 109 -12.00 -16.00 12.36
CA VAL A 109 -11.69 -14.57 12.41
C VAL A 109 -11.13 -14.14 11.05
N ASP A 110 -11.76 -13.13 10.43
CA ASP A 110 -11.25 -12.50 9.21
C ASP A 110 -10.91 -11.03 9.46
N PHE A 111 -9.70 -10.63 9.06
CA PHE A 111 -9.21 -9.27 9.26
C PHE A 111 -9.51 -8.40 8.04
N LYS A 112 -10.34 -7.37 8.23
CA LYS A 112 -10.61 -6.38 7.18
C LYS A 112 -9.35 -5.59 6.84
N ALA A 113 -8.96 -5.59 5.56
CA ALA A 113 -7.83 -4.80 5.05
C ALA A 113 -6.51 -5.02 5.82
N ALA A 114 -6.23 -6.28 6.17
CA ALA A 114 -5.10 -6.66 7.03
C ALA A 114 -3.75 -6.03 6.64
N TYR A 115 -3.44 -5.94 5.35
CA TYR A 115 -2.21 -5.34 4.85
C TYR A 115 -2.14 -3.82 5.03
N ASP A 116 -3.27 -3.13 4.90
CA ASP A 116 -3.34 -1.66 5.01
C ASP A 116 -3.29 -1.19 6.47
N LEU A 117 -3.69 -2.06 7.41
CA LEU A 117 -3.76 -1.79 8.84
C LEU A 117 -2.52 -2.22 9.62
N VAL A 118 -1.48 -2.74 8.94
CA VAL A 118 -0.26 -3.15 9.63
C VAL A 118 0.45 -1.92 10.22
N TRP A 119 0.67 -1.95 11.53
CA TRP A 119 1.45 -0.93 12.22
C TRP A 119 2.95 -1.11 11.89
N LYS A 120 3.40 -0.33 10.91
CA LYS A 120 4.75 -0.39 10.32
C LYS A 120 5.86 -0.27 11.36
N GLU A 121 5.77 0.69 12.29
CA GLU A 121 6.78 0.89 13.32
C GLU A 121 6.87 -0.31 14.28
N LYS A 122 5.72 -0.83 14.71
CA LYS A 122 5.65 -2.01 15.57
C LYS A 122 6.18 -3.27 14.87
N GLN A 123 5.96 -3.39 13.56
CA GLN A 123 6.50 -4.49 12.77
C GLN A 123 8.05 -4.45 12.73
N ILE A 124 8.64 -3.27 12.57
CA ILE A 124 10.10 -3.11 12.60
C ILE A 124 10.67 -3.43 13.99
N LEU A 125 10.01 -3.00 15.06
CA LEU A 125 10.41 -3.38 16.42
C LEU A 125 10.32 -4.89 16.64
N LYS A 126 9.30 -5.56 16.08
CA LYS A 126 9.18 -7.02 16.14
C LYS A 126 10.36 -7.71 15.44
N PHE A 127 10.78 -7.21 14.27
CA PHE A 127 11.96 -7.71 13.56
C PHE A 127 13.23 -7.61 14.40
N ALA A 128 13.44 -6.47 15.08
CA ALA A 128 14.58 -6.31 15.98
C ALA A 128 14.54 -7.31 17.15
N LYS A 129 13.36 -7.56 17.74
CA LYS A 129 13.19 -8.51 18.85
C LYS A 129 13.48 -9.96 18.46
N ILE A 130 13.16 -10.38 17.24
CA ILE A 130 13.43 -11.74 16.76
C ILE A 130 14.87 -11.93 16.22
N GLY A 131 15.74 -10.93 16.38
CA GLY A 131 17.15 -11.04 16.00
C GLY A 131 17.49 -10.59 14.57
N ILE A 132 16.55 -10.01 13.82
CA ILE A 132 16.86 -9.43 12.50
C ILE A 132 17.52 -8.06 12.73
N LYS A 133 18.81 -7.97 12.42
CA LYS A 133 19.65 -6.79 12.64
C LYS A 133 20.12 -6.15 11.32
N HIS A 134 20.76 -4.98 11.44
CA HIS A 134 21.49 -4.28 10.37
C HIS A 134 20.61 -3.79 9.20
N ASN A 135 20.91 -4.26 7.98
CA ASN A 135 20.46 -3.62 6.75
C ASN A 135 19.03 -4.02 6.37
N MET A 136 18.54 -5.17 6.85
CA MET A 136 17.20 -5.65 6.50
C MET A 136 16.08 -4.74 7.02
N PRO A 137 16.04 -4.35 8.32
CA PRO A 137 15.03 -3.41 8.80
C PRO A 137 15.11 -2.04 8.13
N ASN A 138 16.32 -1.56 7.80
CA ASN A 138 16.53 -0.29 7.09
C ASN A 138 16.00 -0.33 5.66
N TRP A 139 16.30 -1.41 4.93
CA TRP A 139 15.77 -1.62 3.58
C TRP A 139 14.23 -1.77 3.57
N ILE A 140 13.67 -2.50 4.54
CA ILE A 140 12.22 -2.63 4.73
C ILE A 140 11.59 -1.26 5.02
N LYS A 141 12.19 -0.45 5.91
CA LYS A 141 11.77 0.94 6.16
C LYS A 141 11.76 1.77 4.89
N GLU A 142 12.80 1.67 4.07
CA GLU A 142 12.93 2.45 2.83
C GLU A 142 11.90 2.07 1.76
N ILE A 143 11.50 0.79 1.68
CA ILE A 143 10.44 0.35 0.76
C ILE A 143 9.04 0.72 1.26
N ILE A 144 8.79 0.53 2.56
CA ILE A 144 7.49 0.75 3.18
C ILE A 144 7.25 2.26 3.49
N GLY A 145 8.31 3.06 3.43
CA GLY A 145 8.34 4.47 3.79
C GLY A 145 7.44 5.36 2.94
N GLN A 146 6.86 6.36 3.60
CA GLN A 146 5.85 7.29 3.03
C GLN A 146 6.34 8.05 1.78
N ARG A 147 7.66 8.23 1.61
CA ARG A 147 8.26 8.94 0.47
C ARG A 147 8.06 8.21 -0.87
N SER A 148 8.16 6.88 -0.94
CA SER A 148 8.05 6.14 -2.21
C SER A 148 6.65 6.25 -2.82
N LEU A 149 5.62 6.10 -1.98
CA LEU A 149 4.23 6.20 -2.34
C LEU A 149 3.83 7.65 -2.66
N ASN A 150 4.30 8.62 -1.87
CA ASN A 150 4.03 10.04 -2.11
C ASN A 150 4.65 10.52 -3.44
N THR A 151 5.90 10.15 -3.71
CA THR A 151 6.57 10.50 -4.98
C THR A 151 5.87 9.86 -6.17
N THR A 152 5.44 8.60 -6.06
CA THR A 152 4.68 7.97 -7.16
C THR A 152 3.34 8.67 -7.40
N TYR A 153 2.62 8.97 -6.32
CA TYR A 153 1.35 9.68 -6.42
C TYR A 153 1.54 11.03 -7.12
N LYS A 154 2.52 11.83 -6.68
CA LYS A 154 2.82 13.14 -7.24
C LYS A 154 3.28 13.10 -8.70
N MET A 155 4.03 12.07 -9.11
CA MET A 155 4.62 11.99 -10.45
C MET A 155 3.70 11.39 -11.50
N PHE A 156 2.84 10.43 -11.15
CA PHE A 156 2.10 9.65 -12.16
C PHE A 156 0.58 9.77 -12.00
N ILE A 157 0.07 9.71 -10.77
CA ILE A 157 -1.39 9.73 -10.56
C ILE A 157 -1.92 11.15 -10.52
N GLN A 158 -1.21 12.04 -9.84
CA GLN A 158 -1.61 13.43 -9.70
C GLN A 158 -1.69 14.13 -11.05
N PRO A 159 -0.73 14.03 -11.98
CA PRO A 159 -0.86 14.65 -13.30
C PRO A 159 -2.04 14.10 -14.10
N ILE A 160 -2.36 12.81 -14.00
CA ILE A 160 -3.51 12.20 -14.70
C ILE A 160 -4.84 12.73 -14.15
N ILE A 161 -4.98 12.83 -12.82
CA ILE A 161 -6.17 13.43 -12.18
C ILE A 161 -6.37 14.87 -12.66
N PHE A 162 -5.28 15.58 -12.96
CA PHE A 162 -5.27 16.98 -13.35
C PHE A 162 -4.91 17.20 -14.84
N TYR A 163 -5.00 16.17 -15.68
CA TYR A 163 -4.59 16.26 -17.09
C TYR A 163 -5.63 16.99 -17.95
N CYS A 164 -6.89 17.02 -17.52
CA CYS A 164 -7.98 17.83 -18.08
C CYS A 164 -8.64 18.63 -16.96
N CYS A 165 -7.92 19.61 -16.41
CA CYS A 165 -8.46 20.45 -15.32
C CYS A 165 -9.55 21.39 -15.81
N GLU A 166 -9.57 21.74 -17.09
CA GLU A 166 -10.42 22.81 -17.63
C GLU A 166 -11.93 22.53 -17.41
N PRO A 167 -12.45 21.31 -17.67
CA PRO A 167 -13.81 20.92 -17.29
C PRO A 167 -14.00 20.79 -15.77
N LEU A 168 -12.92 20.69 -15.01
CA LEU A 168 -12.93 20.55 -13.55
C LEU A 168 -12.90 21.90 -12.80
N ILE A 169 -12.82 23.04 -13.52
CA ILE A 169 -12.92 24.39 -12.94
C ILE A 169 -14.38 24.80 -12.71
N THR A 170 -15.29 24.39 -13.60
CA THR A 170 -16.73 24.68 -13.55
C THR A 170 -17.64 23.70 -12.79
N PRO A 171 -17.21 22.52 -12.30
CA PRO A 171 -18.11 21.51 -11.80
C PRO A 171 -18.50 21.80 -10.34
N THR A 172 -19.70 21.40 -9.95
CA THR A 172 -20.23 21.63 -8.59
C THR A 172 -19.50 20.81 -7.53
N GLU A 173 -19.48 21.26 -6.27
CA GLU A 173 -18.84 20.54 -5.17
C GLU A 173 -19.30 19.07 -5.05
N VAL A 174 -20.53 18.77 -5.45
CA VAL A 174 -21.09 17.40 -5.44
C VAL A 174 -20.30 16.45 -6.33
N THR A 175 -19.86 16.92 -7.50
CA THR A 175 -19.07 16.14 -8.46
C THR A 175 -17.60 16.01 -8.06
N LEU A 176 -17.08 16.94 -7.25
CA LEU A 176 -15.70 16.92 -6.73
C LEU A 176 -15.54 16.01 -5.51
N LYS A 177 -16.59 15.81 -4.72
CA LYS A 177 -16.57 14.96 -3.50
C LYS A 177 -16.00 13.54 -3.72
N PRO A 178 -16.36 12.80 -4.79
CA PRO A 178 -15.76 11.49 -5.07
C PRO A 178 -14.24 11.54 -5.30
N PHE A 179 -13.76 12.56 -6.02
CA PHE A 179 -12.32 12.76 -6.25
C PHE A 179 -11.61 13.10 -4.94
N GLU A 180 -12.17 13.99 -4.13
CA GLU A 180 -11.65 14.36 -2.81
C GLU A 180 -11.55 13.12 -1.90
N LYS A 181 -12.58 12.26 -1.90
CA LYS A 181 -12.58 10.98 -1.17
C LYS A 181 -11.48 10.04 -1.68
N ALA A 182 -11.32 9.90 -2.99
CA ALA A 182 -10.27 9.06 -3.58
C ALA A 182 -8.87 9.60 -3.22
N HIS A 183 -8.68 10.91 -3.29
CA HIS A 183 -7.44 11.59 -2.90
C HIS A 183 -7.10 11.39 -1.43
N ASN A 184 -8.08 11.57 -0.55
CA ASN A 184 -7.91 11.35 0.89
C ASN A 184 -7.62 9.88 1.21
N HIS A 185 -8.22 8.94 0.47
CA HIS A 185 -7.90 7.53 0.59
C HIS A 185 -6.45 7.24 0.17
N VAL A 186 -5.98 7.82 -0.93
CA VAL A 186 -4.58 7.70 -1.36
C VAL A 186 -3.63 8.31 -0.33
N LYS A 187 -3.96 9.46 0.27
CA LYS A 187 -3.17 10.05 1.36
C LYS A 187 -3.09 9.16 2.60
N ARG A 188 -4.18 8.46 2.95
CA ARG A 188 -4.16 7.46 4.02
C ARG A 188 -3.24 6.29 3.69
N LEU A 189 -3.24 5.81 2.44
CA LEU A 189 -2.32 4.76 1.99
C LEU A 189 -0.85 5.20 2.03
N ILE A 190 -0.58 6.43 1.57
CA ILE A 190 0.76 7.03 1.59
C ILE A 190 1.26 7.15 3.04
N THR A 191 0.41 7.67 3.94
CA THR A 191 0.79 7.96 5.33
C THR A 191 0.71 6.73 6.25
N GLY A 192 -0.02 5.69 5.86
CA GLY A 192 -0.32 4.52 6.70
C GLY A 192 -1.23 4.84 7.88
N LYS A 193 -2.07 5.88 7.78
CA LYS A 193 -2.90 6.38 8.88
C LYS A 193 -4.34 5.84 8.80
N ILE A 194 -4.93 5.58 9.96
CA ILE A 194 -6.30 5.05 10.11
C ILE A 194 -7.35 6.05 9.63
N LYS A 195 -8.60 5.61 9.39
CA LYS A 195 -9.68 6.46 8.84
C LYS A 195 -10.06 7.66 9.73
N SER A 196 -9.87 7.56 11.04
CA SER A 196 -10.16 8.66 11.99
C SER A 196 -9.11 9.76 11.99
N THR A 197 -7.95 9.56 11.35
CA THR A 197 -6.91 10.59 11.31
C THR A 197 -7.41 11.83 10.55
N PRO A 198 -7.23 13.04 11.12
CA PRO A 198 -7.61 14.30 10.48
C PRO A 198 -6.97 14.47 9.11
N ILE A 199 -7.73 15.01 8.15
CA ILE A 199 -7.27 15.17 6.76
C ILE A 199 -6.11 16.15 6.72
N ASP A 200 -6.21 17.28 7.42
CA ASP A 200 -5.21 18.36 7.41
C ASP A 200 -3.84 17.89 7.90
N ALA A 201 -3.81 17.04 8.93
CA ALA A 201 -2.58 16.41 9.40
C ALA A 201 -1.92 15.56 8.29
N MET A 202 -2.72 14.83 7.49
CA MET A 202 -2.21 14.05 6.36
C MET A 202 -1.76 14.95 5.19
N LEU A 203 -2.41 16.10 4.97
CA LEU A 203 -1.99 17.11 3.97
C LEU A 203 -0.58 17.62 4.28
N ILE A 204 -0.33 17.99 5.55
CA ILE A 204 0.95 18.51 6.02
C ILE A 204 2.05 17.46 5.84
N VAL A 205 1.82 16.23 6.33
CA VAL A 205 2.81 15.14 6.23
C VAL A 205 3.14 14.79 4.78
N THR A 206 2.16 14.85 3.87
CA THR A 206 2.38 14.57 2.45
C THR A 206 2.88 15.78 1.65
N GLY A 207 2.94 16.97 2.26
CA GLY A 207 3.21 18.24 1.56
C GLY A 207 2.31 18.40 0.33
N SER A 208 1.02 18.14 0.50
CA SER A 208 0.04 18.12 -0.60
C SER A 208 -1.21 18.91 -0.21
N THR A 209 -1.74 19.71 -1.13
CA THR A 209 -2.99 20.46 -0.97
C THR A 209 -4.23 19.58 -1.23
N THR A 210 -5.42 20.10 -0.93
CA THR A 210 -6.71 19.49 -1.32
C THR A 210 -6.89 19.53 -2.84
N ILE A 211 -7.80 18.72 -3.39
CA ILE A 211 -8.08 18.76 -4.83
C ILE A 211 -8.68 20.12 -5.18
N CYS A 212 -9.66 20.58 -4.40
CA CYS A 212 -10.32 21.86 -4.62
C CYS A 212 -9.34 23.04 -4.67
N SER A 213 -8.42 23.16 -3.70
CA SER A 213 -7.42 24.24 -3.71
C SER A 213 -6.52 24.20 -4.94
N ARG A 214 -6.19 22.99 -5.41
CA ARG A 214 -5.31 22.80 -6.57
C ARG A 214 -6.01 23.09 -7.90
N ILE A 215 -7.31 22.81 -8.00
CA ILE A 215 -8.15 23.24 -9.12
C ILE A 215 -8.20 24.76 -9.17
N LYS A 216 -8.42 25.44 -8.03
CA LYS A 216 -8.44 26.91 -7.95
C LYS A 216 -7.10 27.52 -8.39
N GLU A 217 -5.99 26.95 -7.95
CA GLU A 217 -4.63 27.35 -8.37
C GLU A 217 -4.45 27.20 -9.90
N LYS A 218 -4.88 26.07 -10.48
CA LYS A 218 -4.82 25.83 -11.92
C LYS A 218 -5.75 26.76 -12.71
N ALA A 219 -6.92 27.07 -12.18
CA ALA A 219 -7.86 28.04 -12.78
C ALA A 219 -7.24 29.44 -12.83
N LEU A 220 -6.55 29.86 -11.78
CA LEU A 220 -5.86 31.15 -11.72
C LEU A 220 -4.77 31.23 -12.81
N ILE A 221 -3.94 30.20 -12.91
CA ILE A 221 -2.87 30.12 -13.93
C ILE A 221 -3.47 30.15 -15.34
N LEU A 222 -4.58 29.44 -15.57
CA LEU A 222 -5.27 29.47 -16.86
C LEU A 222 -5.81 30.87 -17.17
N TYR A 223 -6.41 31.55 -16.20
CA TYR A 223 -6.92 32.90 -16.34
C TYR A 223 -5.81 33.91 -16.67
N GLU A 224 -4.65 33.81 -16.00
CA GLU A 224 -3.47 34.63 -16.30
C GLU A 224 -2.96 34.40 -17.72
N LYS A 225 -2.90 33.14 -18.16
CA LYS A 225 -2.54 32.79 -19.55
C LYS A 225 -3.54 33.37 -20.55
N LEU A 226 -4.83 33.31 -20.24
CA LEU A 226 -5.88 33.88 -21.10
C LEU A 226 -5.76 35.41 -21.21
N ARG A 227 -5.44 36.13 -20.14
CA ARG A 227 -5.18 37.59 -20.17
C ARG A 227 -3.94 38.00 -20.96
N ALA A 228 -3.02 37.07 -21.21
CA ALA A 228 -1.85 37.31 -22.03
C ALA A 228 -2.15 37.29 -23.54
N PHE A 229 -3.33 36.80 -23.96
CA PHE A 229 -3.72 36.81 -25.36
C PHE A 229 -4.28 38.17 -25.80
N PRO A 230 -3.85 38.70 -26.97
CA PRO A 230 -4.22 40.04 -27.43
C PRO A 230 -5.73 40.27 -27.60
N TRP A 231 -6.47 39.24 -28.02
CA TRP A 231 -7.90 39.31 -28.34
C TRP A 231 -8.85 39.25 -27.12
N ILE A 232 -8.33 39.05 -25.91
CA ILE A 232 -9.14 39.03 -24.67
C ILE A 232 -9.13 40.41 -23.97
N ARG A 233 -8.33 41.37 -24.45
CA ARG A 233 -8.19 42.72 -23.86
C ARG A 233 -9.13 43.78 -24.43
N SER A 234 -10.18 43.39 -25.17
CA SER A 234 -11.21 44.29 -25.71
C SER A 234 -12.33 44.55 -24.71
#